data_AF-A0A521ZYQ4-F1
#
_entry.id   AF-A0A521ZYQ4-F1
#
_cell.length_a   1.000
_cell.length_b   1.000
_cell.length_c   1.000
_cell.angle_alpha   90.00
_cell.angle_beta   90.00
_cell.angle_gamma   90.00
#
_symmetry.space_group_name_H-M   'P 1'
#
loop_
_entity.id
_entity.type
_entity.pdbx_description
1 polymer ?
#
loop_
_entity_poly.entity_id
_entity_poly.type
_entity_poly.pdbx_seq_one_letter_code
_entity_poly.pdbx_strand_id
1 'polypeptide(L)'
;MERLSWLEVRVAPTLEAMGFEVVRIAVTSGARKTLQVMADRRDGSLISVEDCAEISQALSAIFDVEEPLNGAYDLEISSAGIDRPLTRPKDFATYAGFEAKVETKAPLAGRKRFRGLLKGMNSAGEVVIDVDGVDIAVPMEAIGNAKLVLTDALIAATAAGKACNENIGGPRPAADNDTN
;
A
#
# COMPACT_ATOMS: atom_id res chain seq x y z
N MET A 1 17.22 6.41 -10.47
CA MET A 1 16.85 5.29 -9.58
C MET A 1 17.62 5.34 -8.27
N GLU A 2 18.94 5.60 -8.28
CA GLU A 2 19.80 5.59 -7.08
C GLU A 2 19.36 6.51 -5.93
N ARG A 3 18.75 7.66 -6.21
CA ARG A 3 18.27 8.58 -5.15
C ARG A 3 17.03 8.08 -4.42
N LEU A 4 16.14 7.35 -5.10
CA LEU A 4 14.92 6.81 -4.46
C LEU A 4 15.27 5.69 -3.49
N SER A 5 16.17 4.79 -3.91
CA SER A 5 16.70 3.75 -3.01
C SER A 5 17.44 4.34 -1.81
N TRP A 6 18.20 5.41 -2.01
CA TRP A 6 18.86 6.11 -0.89
C TRP A 6 17.83 6.72 0.08
N LEU A 7 16.79 7.37 -0.45
CA LEU A 7 15.70 7.94 0.35
C LEU A 7 15.01 6.86 1.20
N GLU A 8 14.70 5.71 0.61
CA GLU A 8 14.10 4.59 1.34
C GLU A 8 15.00 4.11 2.48
N VAL A 9 16.30 3.94 2.22
CA VAL A 9 17.28 3.50 3.24
C VAL A 9 17.42 4.49 4.39
N ARG A 10 17.21 5.79 4.14
CA ARG A 10 17.35 6.83 5.17
C ARG A 10 16.07 7.14 5.94
N VAL A 11 14.95 7.15 5.22
CA VAL A 11 13.63 7.49 5.76
C VAL A 11 13.05 6.31 6.55
N ALA A 12 13.12 5.09 6.01
CA ALA A 12 12.53 3.90 6.64
C ALA A 12 12.96 3.68 8.09
N PRO A 13 14.26 3.66 8.46
CA PRO A 13 14.66 3.39 9.86
C PRO A 13 14.20 4.48 10.83
N THR A 14 14.13 5.73 10.38
CA THR A 14 13.64 6.85 11.20
C THR A 14 12.16 6.68 11.51
N LEU A 15 11.36 6.41 10.48
CA LEU A 15 9.92 6.18 10.64
C LEU A 15 9.64 4.91 11.45
N GLU A 16 10.41 3.84 11.24
CA GLU A 16 10.29 2.61 12.01
C GLU A 16 10.56 2.80 13.49
N ALA A 17 11.55 3.62 13.85
CA ALA A 17 11.85 3.95 15.24
C ALA A 17 10.72 4.75 15.91
N MET A 18 9.96 5.52 15.13
CA MET A 18 8.79 6.28 15.56
C MET A 18 7.50 5.43 15.57
N GLY A 19 7.56 4.16 15.15
CA GLY A 19 6.40 3.27 15.08
C GLY A 19 5.60 3.36 13.77
N PHE A 20 6.12 4.08 12.78
CA PHE A 20 5.55 4.18 11.44
C PHE A 20 6.26 3.25 10.45
N GLU A 21 5.65 3.06 9.30
CA GLU A 21 6.24 2.37 8.17
C GLU A 21 6.10 3.18 6.91
N VAL A 22 7.13 3.14 6.07
CA VAL A 22 7.08 3.73 4.73
C VAL A 22 6.26 2.81 3.83
N VAL A 23 5.21 3.37 3.22
CA VAL A 23 4.39 2.70 2.21
C VAL A 23 4.91 3.00 0.82
N ARG A 24 5.26 4.27 0.56
CA ARG A 24 5.79 4.72 -0.73
C ARG A 24 6.57 6.01 -0.58
N ILE A 25 7.67 6.14 -1.33
CA ILE A 25 8.34 7.42 -1.57
C ILE A 25 8.27 7.74 -3.06
N ALA A 26 7.82 8.94 -3.40
CA ALA A 26 7.71 9.40 -4.78
C ALA A 26 8.26 10.82 -4.92
N VAL A 27 8.93 11.09 -6.03
CA VAL A 27 9.37 12.43 -6.40
C VAL A 27 8.61 12.84 -7.66
N THR A 28 7.79 13.89 -7.54
CA THR A 28 7.03 14.44 -8.67
C THR A 28 7.62 15.78 -9.06
N SER A 29 7.82 15.99 -10.36
CA SER A 29 8.30 17.25 -10.91
C SER A 29 7.16 17.93 -11.66
N GLY A 30 6.42 18.80 -10.97
CA GLY A 30 5.38 19.66 -11.54
C GLY A 30 5.86 21.11 -11.66
N ALA A 31 4.97 22.08 -11.40
CA ALA A 31 5.37 23.49 -11.27
C ALA A 31 6.37 23.73 -10.12
N ARG A 32 6.27 22.91 -9.07
CA ARG A 32 7.30 22.72 -8.05
C ARG A 32 7.64 21.24 -7.93
N LYS A 33 8.82 20.96 -7.43
CA LYS A 33 9.28 19.60 -7.14
C LYS A 33 8.71 19.18 -5.79
N THR A 34 8.12 18.00 -5.70
CA THR A 34 7.53 17.50 -4.45
C THR A 34 8.11 16.15 -4.10
N LEU A 35 8.63 16.04 -2.88
CA LEU A 35 9.00 14.76 -2.26
C LEU A 35 7.83 14.29 -1.42
N GLN A 36 7.10 13.29 -1.92
CA GLN A 36 5.98 12.70 -1.21
C GLN A 36 6.45 11.45 -0.46
N VAL A 37 6.20 11.43 0.85
CA VAL A 37 6.39 10.27 1.72
C VAL A 37 5.02 9.83 2.21
N MET A 38 4.58 8.66 1.75
CA MET A 38 3.38 8.01 2.27
C MET A 38 3.79 7.06 3.38
N ALA A 39 3.23 7.25 4.57
CA ALA A 39 3.47 6.43 5.75
C ALA A 39 2.17 5.77 6.24
N ASP A 40 2.34 4.75 7.07
CA ASP A 40 1.27 4.08 7.82
C ASP A 40 1.78 3.76 9.22
N ARG A 41 0.91 3.52 10.19
CA ARG A 41 1.37 3.03 11.51
C ARG A 41 1.64 1.53 11.43
N ARG A 42 2.70 1.06 12.11
CA ARG A 42 3.04 -0.38 12.13
C ARG A 42 1.98 -1.24 12.82
N ASP A 43 1.23 -0.65 13.75
CA ASP A 43 0.10 -1.28 14.42
C ASP A 43 -1.19 -1.27 13.56
N GLY A 44 -1.16 -0.61 12.39
CA GLY A 44 -2.26 -0.46 11.45
C GLY A 44 -3.35 0.52 11.90
N SER A 45 -3.13 1.27 12.98
CA SER A 45 -4.04 2.36 13.37
C SER A 45 -3.94 3.54 12.39
N LEU A 46 -4.99 4.36 12.36
CA LEU A 46 -5.04 5.52 11.48
C LEU A 46 -3.97 6.54 11.88
N ILE A 47 -3.18 6.99 10.90
CA ILE A 47 -2.29 8.15 11.06
C ILE A 47 -3.15 9.42 11.27
N SER A 48 -2.85 10.17 12.32
CA SER A 48 -3.46 11.47 12.57
C SER A 48 -2.71 12.61 11.84
N VAL A 49 -3.26 13.83 11.89
CA VAL A 49 -2.56 15.01 11.32
C VAL A 49 -1.31 15.34 12.13
N GLU A 50 -1.34 15.10 13.44
CA GLU A 50 -0.20 15.28 14.35
C GLU A 50 0.92 14.30 14.02
N ASP A 51 0.61 13.03 13.72
CA ASP A 51 1.59 12.04 13.26
C ASP A 51 2.30 12.49 11.98
N CYS A 52 1.55 13.02 11.01
CA CYS A 52 2.12 13.58 9.78
C CYS A 52 3.05 14.77 10.07
N ALA A 53 2.69 15.62 11.02
CA ALA A 53 3.51 16.76 11.44
C ALA A 53 4.80 16.29 12.13
N GLU A 54 4.73 15.26 12.98
CA GLU A 54 5.89 14.69 13.66
C GLU A 54 6.88 14.06 12.67
N ILE A 55 6.36 13.25 11.73
CA ILE A 55 7.16 12.68 10.64
C ILE A 55 7.79 13.79 9.80
N SER A 56 7.02 14.84 9.47
CA SER A 56 7.54 15.97 8.69
C SER A 56 8.69 16.65 9.39
N GLN A 57 8.60 16.91 10.70
CA GLN A 57 9.69 17.55 11.45
C GLN A 57 10.92 16.66 11.53
N ALA A 58 10.75 15.36 11.82
CA ALA A 58 11.85 14.40 11.89
C ALA A 58 12.60 14.30 10.55
N LEU A 59 11.87 14.24 9.44
CA LEU A 59 12.46 14.16 8.11
C LEU A 59 13.10 15.48 7.67
N SER A 60 12.49 16.62 7.96
CA SER A 60 13.10 17.94 7.70
C SER A 60 14.48 18.06 8.36
N ALA A 61 14.61 17.65 9.62
CA ALA A 61 15.89 17.71 10.34
C ALA A 61 17.00 16.86 9.68
N ILE A 62 16.65 15.70 9.11
CA ILE A 62 17.60 14.85 8.38
C ILE A 62 17.95 15.49 7.03
N PHE A 63 16.94 16.01 6.32
CA PHE A 63 17.10 16.57 4.99
C PHE A 63 17.82 17.93 4.96
N ASP A 64 17.80 18.68 6.06
CA ASP A 64 18.60 19.90 6.23
C ASP A 64 20.11 19.61 6.25
N VAL A 65 20.52 18.39 6.65
CA VAL A 65 21.94 17.99 6.68
C VAL A 65 22.34 17.26 5.39
N GLU A 66 21.45 16.41 4.87
CA GLU A 66 21.80 15.49 3.78
C GLU A 66 21.34 15.95 2.38
N GLU A 67 20.50 16.98 2.28
CA GLU A 67 19.98 17.57 1.03
C GLU A 67 19.56 16.52 -0.03
N PRO A 68 18.42 15.83 0.14
CA PRO A 68 18.04 14.68 -0.68
C PRO A 68 17.81 15.01 -2.17
N LEU A 69 17.44 16.26 -2.45
CA LEU A 69 17.06 16.73 -3.78
C LEU A 69 17.73 18.07 -4.07
N ASN A 70 18.30 18.20 -5.27
CA ASN A 70 18.83 19.48 -5.73
C ASN A 70 17.67 20.46 -5.99
N GLY A 71 17.83 21.70 -5.51
CA GLY A 71 16.89 22.80 -5.70
C GLY A 71 15.75 22.82 -4.69
N ALA A 72 14.92 23.87 -4.73
CA ALA A 72 13.75 23.96 -3.87
C ALA A 72 12.74 22.85 -4.18
N TYR A 73 12.21 22.23 -3.13
CA TYR A 73 11.15 21.23 -3.20
C TYR A 73 10.21 21.38 -2.01
N ASP A 74 8.98 20.92 -2.19
CA ASP A 74 8.00 20.80 -1.11
C ASP A 74 8.08 19.37 -0.54
N LEU A 75 8.14 19.23 0.80
CA LEU A 75 8.02 17.95 1.49
C LEU A 75 6.55 17.70 1.82
N GLU A 76 6.00 16.60 1.32
CA GLU A 76 4.62 16.21 1.57
C GLU A 76 4.57 14.89 2.34
N ILE A 77 3.98 14.93 3.53
CA ILE A 77 3.72 13.73 4.34
C ILE A 77 2.24 13.41 4.25
N SER A 78 1.93 12.18 3.86
CA SER A 78 0.55 11.69 3.78
C SER A 78 0.43 10.31 4.40
N SER A 79 -0.76 10.01 4.93
CA SER A 79 -1.12 8.64 5.24
C SER A 79 -1.47 7.90 3.95
N ALA A 80 -1.27 6.58 3.93
CA ALA A 80 -1.64 5.80 2.75
C ALA A 80 -3.16 5.76 2.50
N GLY A 81 -3.95 5.94 3.56
CA GLY A 81 -5.40 6.07 3.50
C GLY A 81 -6.07 4.94 2.72
N ILE A 82 -7.14 5.27 1.99
CA ILE A 82 -7.98 4.30 1.28
C ILE A 82 -7.48 4.01 -0.15
N ASP A 83 -6.71 4.92 -0.76
CA ASP A 83 -6.01 4.69 -2.05
C ASP A 83 -4.64 4.03 -1.82
N ARG A 84 -4.57 3.07 -0.88
CA ARG A 84 -3.33 2.44 -0.42
C ARG A 84 -2.67 1.68 -1.58
N PRO A 85 -1.44 2.04 -1.98
CA PRO A 85 -0.69 1.27 -2.94
C PRO A 85 -0.22 -0.04 -2.28
N LEU A 86 -0.39 -1.15 -2.99
CA LEU A 86 0.06 -2.47 -2.56
C LEU A 86 1.44 -2.71 -3.17
N THR A 87 2.48 -2.42 -2.39
CA THR A 87 3.87 -2.49 -2.86
C THR A 87 4.63 -3.67 -2.27
N ARG A 88 4.26 -4.15 -1.07
CA ARG A 88 4.99 -5.19 -0.34
C ARG A 88 4.19 -6.49 -0.26
N PRO A 89 4.85 -7.65 -0.08
CA PRO A 89 4.16 -8.95 0.03
C PRO A 89 3.11 -8.97 1.14
N LYS A 90 3.45 -8.37 2.30
CA LYS A 90 2.54 -8.27 3.44
C LYS A 90 1.29 -7.45 3.14
N ASP A 91 1.38 -6.45 2.27
CA ASP A 91 0.23 -5.63 1.91
C ASP A 91 -0.79 -6.50 1.16
N PHE A 92 -0.35 -7.42 0.30
CA PHE A 92 -1.28 -8.32 -0.38
C PHE A 92 -1.94 -9.31 0.59
N ALA A 93 -1.22 -9.77 1.61
CA ALA A 93 -1.76 -10.67 2.63
C ALA A 93 -2.75 -9.96 3.57
N THR A 94 -2.40 -8.76 4.06
CA THR A 94 -3.22 -7.98 5.00
C THR A 94 -4.56 -7.56 4.39
N TYR A 95 -4.59 -7.24 3.09
CA TYR A 95 -5.79 -6.78 2.42
C TYR A 95 -6.46 -7.85 1.54
N ALA A 96 -6.17 -9.13 1.80
CA ALA A 96 -6.94 -10.21 1.22
C ALA A 96 -8.43 -10.08 1.63
N GLY A 97 -9.33 -10.24 0.66
CA GLY A 97 -10.76 -10.01 0.82
C GLY A 97 -11.24 -8.62 0.40
N PHE A 98 -10.35 -7.70 0.01
CA PHE A 98 -10.74 -6.40 -0.55
C PHE A 98 -10.55 -6.34 -2.06
N GLU A 99 -11.30 -5.45 -2.71
CA GLU A 99 -11.14 -5.21 -4.14
C GLU A 99 -9.86 -4.41 -4.40
N ALA A 100 -9.03 -4.89 -5.32
CA ALA A 100 -7.77 -4.26 -5.70
C ALA A 100 -7.68 -4.11 -7.22
N LYS A 101 -6.87 -3.14 -7.64
CA LYS A 101 -6.48 -2.94 -9.03
C LYS A 101 -4.98 -3.21 -9.14
N VAL A 102 -4.62 -4.18 -9.97
CA VAL A 102 -3.24 -4.58 -10.25
C VAL A 102 -2.92 -4.28 -11.71
N GLU A 103 -1.87 -3.51 -11.94
CA GLU A 103 -1.34 -3.17 -13.26
C GLU A 103 0.06 -3.78 -13.41
N THR A 104 0.24 -4.60 -14.44
CA THR A 104 1.50 -5.29 -14.73
C THR A 104 2.38 -4.46 -15.66
N LYS A 105 3.71 -4.62 -15.52
CA LYS A 105 4.71 -3.96 -16.37
C LYS A 105 4.57 -4.39 -17.84
N ALA A 106 4.32 -5.68 -18.05
CA ALA A 106 4.09 -6.29 -19.36
C ALA A 106 2.68 -6.92 -19.42
N PRO A 107 2.07 -7.06 -20.61
CA PRO A 107 0.79 -7.77 -20.74
C PRO A 107 0.94 -9.21 -20.25
N LEU A 108 0.09 -9.61 -19.30
CA LEU A 108 -0.08 -10.98 -18.89
C LEU A 108 -1.36 -11.51 -19.55
N ALA A 109 -1.25 -12.56 -20.36
CA ALA A 109 -2.38 -13.10 -21.12
C ALA A 109 -3.14 -12.03 -21.95
N GLY A 110 -2.42 -11.08 -22.55
CA GLY A 110 -3.01 -10.00 -23.37
C GLY A 110 -3.63 -8.84 -22.58
N ARG A 111 -3.67 -8.91 -21.24
CA ARG A 111 -4.22 -7.87 -20.37
C ARG A 111 -3.13 -7.29 -19.47
N LYS A 112 -3.13 -5.97 -19.29
CA LYS A 112 -2.19 -5.26 -18.39
C LYS A 112 -2.79 -4.86 -17.07
N ARG A 113 -4.13 -4.87 -16.96
CA ARG A 113 -4.88 -4.29 -15.84
C ARG A 113 -5.91 -5.28 -15.35
N PHE A 114 -5.75 -5.71 -14.12
CA PHE A 114 -6.64 -6.63 -13.42
C PHE A 114 -7.34 -5.84 -12.30
N ARG A 115 -8.65 -6.02 -12.18
CA ARG A 115 -9.46 -5.39 -11.13
C ARG A 115 -10.41 -6.45 -10.62
N GLY A 116 -10.43 -6.66 -9.31
CA GLY A 116 -11.17 -7.75 -8.73
C GLY A 116 -10.82 -7.99 -7.27
N LEU A 117 -11.32 -9.08 -6.70
CA LEU A 117 -11.15 -9.41 -5.29
C LEU A 117 -9.74 -9.97 -5.05
N LEU A 118 -8.96 -9.32 -4.18
CA LEU A 118 -7.64 -9.79 -3.81
C LEU A 118 -7.76 -11.01 -2.90
N LYS A 119 -7.20 -12.16 -3.30
CA LYS A 119 -7.14 -13.39 -2.48
C LYS A 119 -5.85 -13.52 -1.68
N GLY A 120 -4.91 -12.58 -1.86
CA GLY A 120 -3.63 -12.55 -1.18
C GLY A 120 -2.49 -13.09 -2.04
N MET A 121 -1.52 -13.75 -1.41
CA MET A 121 -0.38 -14.37 -2.10
C MET A 121 -0.41 -15.90 -1.96
N ASN A 122 -0.04 -16.60 -3.03
CA ASN A 122 0.12 -18.04 -3.01
C ASN A 122 1.52 -18.45 -2.50
N SER A 123 1.72 -19.76 -2.28
CA SER A 123 3.01 -20.31 -1.82
C SER A 123 4.16 -20.15 -2.83
N ALA A 124 3.87 -19.80 -4.08
CA ALA A 124 4.85 -19.51 -5.12
C ALA A 124 5.28 -18.03 -5.16
N GLY A 125 4.72 -17.18 -4.31
CA GLY A 125 5.03 -15.74 -4.27
C GLY A 125 4.26 -14.91 -5.30
N GLU A 126 3.17 -15.44 -5.85
CA GLU A 126 2.32 -14.74 -6.81
C GLU A 126 1.09 -14.16 -6.11
N VAL A 127 0.69 -12.97 -6.54
CA VAL A 127 -0.52 -12.29 -6.06
C VAL A 127 -1.73 -12.86 -6.80
N VAL A 128 -2.71 -13.37 -6.07
CA VAL A 128 -3.93 -13.94 -6.64
C VAL A 128 -5.05 -12.92 -6.59
N ILE A 129 -5.64 -12.61 -7.74
CA ILE A 129 -6.79 -11.73 -7.89
C ILE A 129 -7.92 -12.43 -8.64
N ASP A 130 -9.11 -12.43 -8.06
CA ASP A 130 -10.33 -12.96 -8.66
C ASP A 130 -10.98 -11.86 -9.50
N VAL A 131 -10.95 -12.03 -10.82
CA VAL A 131 -11.56 -11.12 -11.79
C VAL A 131 -12.75 -11.83 -12.40
N ASP A 132 -13.96 -11.37 -12.07
CA ASP A 132 -15.23 -11.92 -12.58
C ASP A 132 -15.38 -13.44 -12.36
N GLY A 133 -14.90 -13.96 -11.21
CA GLY A 133 -14.93 -15.39 -10.85
C GLY A 133 -13.76 -16.21 -11.37
N VAL A 134 -12.78 -15.57 -12.01
CA VAL A 134 -11.56 -16.22 -12.53
C VAL A 134 -10.35 -15.80 -11.71
N ASP A 135 -9.68 -16.78 -11.12
CA ASP A 135 -8.44 -16.54 -10.38
C ASP A 135 -7.25 -16.33 -11.31
N ILE A 136 -6.65 -15.16 -11.19
CA ILE A 136 -5.46 -14.76 -11.95
C ILE A 136 -4.31 -14.64 -10.96
N ALA A 137 -3.30 -15.50 -11.12
CA ALA A 137 -2.03 -15.37 -10.40
C ALA A 137 -1.08 -14.45 -11.17
N VAL A 138 -0.62 -13.40 -10.50
CA VAL A 138 0.30 -12.40 -11.04
C VAL A 138 1.61 -12.44 -10.25
N PRO A 139 2.75 -12.78 -10.87
CA PRO A 139 4.04 -12.73 -10.20
C PRO A 139 4.33 -11.33 -9.67
N MET A 140 4.77 -11.20 -8.42
CA MET A 140 5.00 -9.90 -7.79
C MET A 140 5.98 -9.03 -8.59
N GLU A 141 7.01 -9.64 -9.19
CA GLU A 141 8.00 -8.95 -10.03
C GLU A 141 7.39 -8.33 -11.30
N ALA A 142 6.32 -8.95 -11.82
CA ALA A 142 5.59 -8.49 -12.99
C ALA A 142 4.64 -7.33 -12.67
N ILE A 143 4.32 -7.09 -11.40
CA ILE A 143 3.47 -5.97 -10.97
C ILE A 143 4.26 -4.66 -11.13
N GLY A 144 3.66 -3.71 -11.85
CA GLY A 144 4.18 -2.35 -11.99
C GLY A 144 3.54 -1.41 -10.97
N ASN A 145 2.23 -1.53 -10.78
CA ASN A 145 1.47 -0.71 -9.85
C ASN A 145 0.29 -1.51 -9.33
N ALA A 146 0.05 -1.53 -8.01
CA ALA A 146 -1.15 -2.12 -7.44
C ALA A 146 -1.70 -1.19 -6.37
N LYS A 147 -3.03 -1.11 -6.27
CA LYS A 147 -3.71 -0.28 -5.26
C LYS A 147 -5.09 -0.82 -4.91
N LEU A 148 -5.57 -0.52 -3.71
CA LEU A 148 -6.93 -0.85 -3.31
C LEU A 148 -7.96 -0.02 -4.08
N VAL A 149 -9.12 -0.62 -4.32
CA VAL A 149 -10.27 0.05 -4.91
C VAL A 149 -11.19 0.50 -3.78
N LEU A 150 -11.53 1.79 -3.78
CA LEU A 150 -12.50 2.37 -2.88
C LEU A 150 -13.86 1.70 -3.11
N THR A 151 -14.23 0.80 -2.21
CA THR A 151 -15.53 0.11 -2.15
C THR A 151 -16.18 0.40 -0.81
N ASP A 152 -17.50 0.27 -0.72
CA ASP A 152 -18.23 0.48 0.54
C ASP A 152 -17.73 -0.44 1.66
N ALA A 153 -17.30 -1.66 1.32
CA ALA A 153 -16.67 -2.60 2.25
C ALA A 153 -15.34 -2.06 2.82
N LEU A 154 -14.51 -1.43 1.97
CA LEU A 154 -13.25 -0.83 2.38
C LEU A 154 -13.48 0.45 3.22
N ILE A 155 -14.48 1.26 2.85
CA ILE A 155 -14.89 2.43 3.65
C ILE A 155 -15.36 2.00 5.03
N ALA A 156 -16.19 0.95 5.13
CA ALA A 156 -16.67 0.44 6.41
C ALA A 156 -15.53 -0.13 7.29
N ALA A 157 -14.58 -0.86 6.69
CA ALA A 157 -13.45 -1.41 7.41
C ALA A 157 -12.50 -0.32 7.96
N THR A 158 -12.23 0.70 7.15
CA THR A 158 -11.35 1.82 7.54
C THR A 158 -12.00 2.75 8.57
N ALA A 159 -13.31 2.99 8.48
CA ALA A 159 -14.07 3.77 9.47
C ALA A 159 -14.17 3.09 10.84
N ALA A 160 -14.10 1.76 10.90
CA ALA A 160 -14.16 0.98 12.14
C ALA A 160 -12.81 0.89 12.88
N GLY A 161 -11.75 1.54 12.41
CA GLY A 161 -10.41 1.50 13.02
C GLY A 161 -9.74 0.12 12.98
N LYS A 162 -10.31 -0.83 12.23
CA LYS A 162 -9.73 -2.15 12.04
C LYS A 162 -8.67 -2.09 10.95
N ALA A 163 -7.42 -1.89 11.38
CA ALA A 163 -6.31 -2.62 10.77
C ALA A 163 -6.79 -4.07 10.58
N CYS A 164 -6.60 -4.62 9.39
CA CYS A 164 -6.92 -6.02 9.13
C CYS A 164 -5.96 -6.91 9.94
N ASN A 165 -6.27 -7.10 11.21
CA ASN A 165 -5.75 -8.16 12.05
C ASN A 165 -6.87 -8.60 12.97
N GLU A 166 -7.68 -9.54 12.48
CA GLU A 166 -8.29 -10.61 13.26
C GLU A 166 -8.73 -11.67 12.24
N ASN A 167 -8.05 -12.82 12.26
CA ASN A 167 -8.48 -14.12 11.74
C ASN A 167 -9.78 -14.10 10.92
N ILE A 168 -9.67 -14.00 9.59
CA ILE A 168 -10.76 -14.40 8.70
C ILE A 168 -10.22 -15.44 7.73
N GLY A 169 -10.42 -16.70 8.14
CA GLY A 169 -10.46 -17.79 7.20
C GLY A 169 -11.36 -17.42 6.03
N GLY A 170 -10.98 -17.87 4.84
CA GLY A 170 -11.73 -17.64 3.61
C GLY A 170 -13.22 -17.99 3.76
N PRO A 171 -14.06 -17.53 2.82
CA PRO A 171 -15.49 -17.79 2.88
C PRO A 171 -15.72 -19.29 3.03
N ARG A 172 -16.20 -19.69 4.21
CA ARG A 172 -16.71 -21.04 4.44
C ARG A 172 -17.90 -21.17 3.47
N PRO A 173 -17.96 -22.20 2.61
CA PRO A 173 -19.06 -22.36 1.69
C PRO A 173 -20.38 -22.34 2.47
N ALA A 174 -21.38 -21.68 1.88
CA ALA A 174 -22.70 -21.52 2.45
C ALA A 174 -23.18 -22.86 3.01
N ALA A 175 -23.44 -22.88 4.32
CA ALA A 175 -24.23 -23.94 4.91
C ALA A 175 -25.69 -23.62 4.58
N ASP A 176 -26.18 -24.21 3.48
CA ASP A 176 -27.61 -24.42 3.28
C ASP A 176 -28.00 -25.73 3.98
N ASN A 177 -28.27 -25.60 5.28
CA ASN A 177 -29.06 -26.60 5.98
C ASN A 177 -30.36 -25.93 6.42
N ASP A 178 -31.44 -26.19 5.67
CA ASP A 178 -32.79 -26.31 6.22
C ASP A 178 -33.59 -27.24 5.29
N THR A 179 -33.78 -28.50 5.68
CA THR A 179 -34.92 -29.01 6.48
C THR A 179 -36.14 -29.31 5.61
N ASN A 180 -36.31 -30.59 5.24
CA ASN A 180 -37.46 -31.44 5.63
C ASN A 180 -37.33 -32.85 5.04
#